data_AF-A0A0D2G555-F1
#
_entry.id   AF-A0A0D2G555-F1
#
_cell.length_a   1.000
_cell.length_b   1.000
_cell.length_c   1.000
_cell.angle_alpha   90.00
_cell.angle_beta   90.00
_cell.angle_gamma   90.00
#
_symmetry.space_group_name_H-M   'P 1'
#
loop_
_entity.id
_entity.type
_entity.pdbx_description
1 polymer ?
#
loop_
_entity_poly.entity_id
_entity_poly.type
_entity_poly.pdbx_seq_one_letter_code
_entity_poly.pdbx_strand_id
1 'polypeptide(L)'
;MPVSPSFTVSSIDTWVSLKQLLRKLMEKEHVFIPASSPHMHYVGRWMPTSNQLRRDAAFPGSYVEMVIANTTGLSLSLNNLNSASKQQPELLGARDIHHSEFRSIGARASDPVNLVVSVEGHNTYWVEAAGMVVSVTKHLDQQKTYRVKLTHMGGPHGTNGALEFEGIWLDKAAPAEASTVSSTLTETSSLPRLLPLREDHLDNTSLNGEYMHRRSRKVVEIVTSDGSLSLMNHLPPISGSDVDKGVDNWHKGLDAVVLDMGRIGLLPTGESGLTLRDQFFRAGPLGTKAFSRPWNFKLYRPSVLVLQLGSVDFGAFFSSVATEKPVSKHALAKFTNEFIEVYINLIQAIRANAYPFNPAATGPTSDLGDDDNDGSYIYNSAPSTLSIFLLTPFSALRYPITKKLKLDRVISYAVAQVVSTLQSQGDKSTFWIDTSGWLDVATDFDSDLASSNSSEQLSSPPSSSVLNRSGMIKVTTLLADHLCPYIGPSSATGSSVTEDPCPFDKYDNYLGNVYLPTDVDFDRALLEHKIELIKQRFNL
;
A
#
# COMPACT_ATOMS: atom_id res chain seq x y z
N MET A 1 -37.94 20.14 -11.35
CA MET A 1 -36.51 19.91 -11.04
C MET A 1 -36.40 19.77 -9.53
N PRO A 2 -36.03 18.59 -8.98
CA PRO A 2 -35.82 18.50 -7.55
C PRO A 2 -34.50 19.20 -7.24
N VAL A 3 -34.60 20.34 -6.55
CA VAL A 3 -33.45 21.08 -6.02
C VAL A 3 -32.92 20.28 -4.83
N SER A 4 -31.73 19.72 -4.96
CA SER A 4 -31.04 19.07 -3.84
C SER A 4 -30.82 20.09 -2.72
N PRO A 5 -31.25 19.82 -1.48
CA PRO A 5 -31.14 20.78 -0.41
C PRO A 5 -29.70 20.89 0.08
N SER A 6 -29.07 22.03 -0.21
CA SER A 6 -27.75 22.40 0.31
C SER A 6 -27.87 22.90 1.75
N PHE A 7 -27.93 21.97 2.70
CA PHE A 7 -27.83 22.31 4.12
C PHE A 7 -26.37 22.66 4.45
N THR A 8 -26.07 23.95 4.64
CA THR A 8 -24.81 24.40 5.24
C THR A 8 -24.91 24.26 6.75
N VAL A 9 -24.31 23.21 7.29
CA VAL A 9 -24.40 22.83 8.71
C VAL A 9 -23.41 23.67 9.53
N SER A 10 -23.92 24.68 10.25
CA SER A 10 -23.15 25.46 11.22
C SER A 10 -23.25 24.84 12.63
N SER A 11 -22.10 24.55 13.23
CA SER A 11 -21.89 24.05 14.62
C SER A 11 -22.16 22.56 14.86
N ILE A 12 -21.17 21.92 15.48
CA ILE A 12 -20.98 20.47 15.71
C ILE A 12 -22.21 19.75 16.27
N ASP A 13 -23.03 20.43 17.07
CA ASP A 13 -24.24 19.83 17.66
C ASP A 13 -25.31 19.48 16.61
N THR A 14 -25.43 20.28 15.55
CA THR A 14 -26.42 20.01 14.50
C THR A 14 -26.02 18.79 13.68
N TRP A 15 -24.72 18.61 13.43
CA TRP A 15 -24.18 17.42 12.76
C TRP A 15 -24.44 16.15 13.56
N VAL A 16 -24.11 16.15 14.85
CA VAL A 16 -24.33 15.00 15.73
C VAL A 16 -25.82 14.66 15.82
N SER A 17 -26.68 15.68 15.94
CA SER A 17 -28.14 15.50 16.01
C SER A 17 -28.71 14.93 14.71
N LEU A 18 -28.29 15.47 13.55
CA LEU A 18 -28.72 14.99 12.24
C LEU A 18 -28.33 13.52 12.04
N LYS A 19 -27.11 13.17 12.43
CA LYS A 19 -26.60 11.80 12.36
C LYS A 19 -27.37 10.84 13.26
N GLN A 20 -27.67 11.23 14.50
CA GLN A 20 -28.50 10.43 15.41
C GLN A 20 -29.92 10.24 14.87
N LEU A 21 -30.51 11.28 14.26
CA LEU A 21 -31.83 11.20 13.66
C LEU A 21 -31.84 10.26 12.45
N LEU A 22 -30.87 10.38 11.55
CA LEU A 22 -30.72 9.47 10.41
C LEU A 22 -30.51 8.03 10.89
N ARG A 23 -29.67 7.81 11.88
CA ARG A 23 -29.44 6.49 12.46
C ARG A 23 -30.74 5.87 12.99
N LYS A 24 -31.54 6.61 13.76
CA LYS A 24 -32.85 6.14 14.27
C LYS A 24 -33.84 5.82 13.16
N LEU A 25 -33.81 6.57 12.05
CA LEU A 25 -34.65 6.29 10.89
C LEU A 25 -34.20 5.00 10.18
N MET A 26 -32.89 4.83 9.99
CA MET A 26 -32.31 3.65 9.35
C MET A 26 -32.56 2.37 10.15
N GLU A 27 -32.45 2.40 11.49
CA GLU A 27 -32.64 1.24 12.37
C GLU A 27 -34.01 0.54 12.26
N LYS A 28 -35.03 1.25 11.75
CA LYS A 28 -36.36 0.66 11.50
C LYS A 28 -36.31 -0.40 10.40
N GLU A 29 -35.69 -0.09 9.28
CA GLU A 29 -35.70 -0.90 8.05
C GLU A 29 -34.36 -1.62 7.80
N HIS A 30 -33.31 -1.28 8.55
CA HIS A 30 -31.95 -1.77 8.30
C HIS A 30 -31.31 -2.32 9.57
N VAL A 31 -30.34 -3.20 9.41
CA VAL A 31 -29.43 -3.69 10.46
C VAL A 31 -28.10 -2.97 10.31
N PHE A 32 -27.62 -2.35 11.39
CA PHE A 32 -26.30 -1.75 11.42
C PHE A 32 -25.24 -2.78 11.78
N ILE A 33 -24.14 -2.79 11.04
CA ILE A 33 -22.96 -3.59 11.38
C ILE A 33 -21.77 -2.65 11.54
N PRO A 34 -21.19 -2.55 12.74
CA PRO A 34 -20.13 -1.57 13.02
C PRO A 34 -18.80 -1.96 12.35
N ALA A 35 -17.94 -0.97 12.14
CA ALA A 35 -16.59 -1.13 11.62
C ALA A 35 -15.68 -2.01 12.52
N SER A 36 -16.05 -2.21 13.78
CA SER A 36 -15.36 -3.14 14.69
C SER A 36 -15.67 -4.61 14.43
N SER A 37 -16.58 -4.94 13.50
CA SER A 37 -16.93 -6.33 13.20
C SER A 37 -15.70 -7.16 12.77
N PRO A 38 -15.50 -8.37 13.34
CA PRO A 38 -14.37 -9.24 12.99
C PRO A 38 -14.48 -9.85 11.59
N HIS A 39 -15.63 -9.69 10.93
CA HIS A 39 -15.87 -10.17 9.58
C HIS A 39 -15.52 -9.15 8.49
N MET A 40 -15.09 -7.94 8.88
CA MET A 40 -14.54 -6.95 7.96
C MET A 40 -13.01 -7.11 7.88
N HIS A 41 -12.50 -7.23 6.66
CA HIS A 41 -11.08 -7.36 6.36
C HIS A 41 -10.52 -6.03 5.88
N TYR A 42 -9.62 -5.43 6.65
CA TYR A 42 -9.07 -4.10 6.38
C TYR A 42 -7.68 -4.21 5.78
N VAL A 43 -7.46 -3.55 4.65
CA VAL A 43 -6.17 -3.49 3.95
C VAL A 43 -5.74 -2.05 3.78
N GLY A 44 -4.49 -1.79 4.15
CA GLY A 44 -3.92 -0.45 4.21
C GLY A 44 -3.78 0.07 5.63
N ARG A 45 -3.40 1.35 5.75
CA ARG A 45 -3.10 1.97 7.04
C ARG A 45 -4.35 2.48 7.75
N TRP A 46 -5.21 1.53 8.13
CA TRP A 46 -6.43 1.80 8.91
C TRP A 46 -6.11 1.97 10.40
N MET A 47 -6.58 3.06 10.99
CA MET A 47 -6.50 3.31 12.43
C MET A 47 -7.87 3.12 13.09
N PRO A 48 -7.98 2.29 14.14
CA PRO A 48 -9.16 2.33 14.98
C PRO A 48 -9.18 3.64 15.77
N THR A 49 -10.37 4.18 15.97
CA THR A 49 -10.58 5.25 16.96
C THR A 49 -10.43 4.73 18.39
N SER A 50 -10.20 5.63 19.34
CA SER A 50 -10.05 5.29 20.76
C SER A 50 -11.27 4.56 21.34
N ASN A 51 -12.48 4.88 20.86
CA ASN A 51 -13.71 4.20 21.24
C ASN A 51 -14.01 2.95 20.39
N GLN A 52 -13.15 2.62 19.41
CA GLN A 52 -13.28 1.51 18.47
C GLN A 52 -14.59 1.49 17.65
N LEU A 53 -15.34 2.59 17.62
CA LEU A 53 -16.63 2.64 16.92
C LEU A 53 -16.47 2.87 15.42
N ARG A 54 -15.33 3.43 15.00
CA ARG A 54 -14.98 3.68 13.60
C ARG A 54 -13.53 3.32 13.31
N ARG A 55 -13.22 3.11 12.03
CA ARG A 55 -11.85 3.01 11.53
C ARG A 55 -11.60 4.10 10.50
N ASP A 56 -10.45 4.74 10.61
CA ASP A 56 -10.07 5.86 9.76
C ASP A 56 -8.92 5.43 8.83
N ALA A 57 -9.01 5.75 7.54
CA ALA A 57 -7.95 5.53 6.55
C ALA A 57 -7.71 6.80 5.74
N ALA A 58 -6.46 7.27 5.70
CA ALA A 58 -6.10 8.53 5.05
C ALA A 58 -5.33 8.35 3.75
N PHE A 59 -4.70 7.18 3.53
CA PHE A 59 -4.04 6.88 2.26
C PHE A 59 -5.07 6.40 1.23
N PRO A 60 -5.11 7.00 0.02
CA PRO A 60 -5.83 6.44 -1.12
C PRO A 60 -5.38 5.01 -1.41
N GLY A 61 -6.27 4.18 -1.95
CA GLY A 61 -6.05 2.75 -2.19
C GLY A 61 -6.32 1.86 -0.98
N SER A 62 -6.40 2.39 0.24
CA SER A 62 -6.84 1.62 1.42
C SER A 62 -8.27 1.11 1.19
N TYR A 63 -8.52 -0.17 1.51
CA TYR A 63 -9.84 -0.77 1.32
C TYR A 63 -10.30 -1.62 2.50
N VAL A 64 -11.61 -1.86 2.55
CA VAL A 64 -12.24 -2.86 3.42
C VAL A 64 -13.03 -3.84 2.56
N GLU A 65 -12.86 -5.11 2.84
CA GLU A 65 -13.55 -6.21 2.20
C GLU A 65 -14.44 -6.97 3.19
N MET A 66 -15.60 -7.40 2.73
CA MET A 66 -16.58 -8.12 3.54
C MET A 66 -17.47 -9.00 2.67
N VAL A 67 -18.10 -10.01 3.27
CA VAL A 67 -19.11 -10.84 2.60
C VAL A 67 -20.44 -10.60 3.28
N ILE A 68 -21.44 -10.18 2.52
CA ILE A 68 -22.80 -9.89 3.01
C ILE A 68 -23.77 -10.95 2.50
N ALA A 69 -24.80 -11.27 3.28
CA ALA A 69 -25.85 -12.24 2.92
C ALA A 69 -27.20 -11.83 3.51
N ASN A 70 -28.28 -12.39 2.98
CA ASN A 70 -29.66 -12.20 3.47
C ASN A 70 -30.10 -10.73 3.50
N THR A 71 -29.75 -9.95 2.48
CA THR A 71 -30.07 -8.51 2.39
C THR A 71 -30.48 -8.14 0.97
N THR A 72 -31.35 -7.13 0.83
CA THR A 72 -31.71 -6.54 -0.47
C THR A 72 -30.89 -5.31 -0.80
N GLY A 73 -30.22 -4.71 0.19
CA GLY A 73 -29.53 -3.45 -0.01
C GLY A 73 -28.33 -3.28 0.89
N LEU A 74 -27.49 -2.34 0.49
CA LEU A 74 -26.26 -1.96 1.18
C LEU A 74 -26.16 -0.44 1.15
N SER A 75 -25.95 0.13 2.34
CA SER A 75 -25.53 1.52 2.49
C SER A 75 -24.31 1.61 3.40
N LEU A 76 -23.43 2.57 3.14
CA LEU A 76 -22.22 2.84 3.94
C LEU A 76 -22.52 3.92 4.98
N SER A 77 -21.96 3.78 6.18
CA SER A 77 -22.02 4.79 7.24
C SER A 77 -20.64 5.40 7.44
N LEU A 78 -20.54 6.71 7.21
CA LEU A 78 -19.33 7.51 7.24
C LEU A 78 -19.47 8.66 8.23
N ASN A 79 -18.39 9.02 8.91
CA ASN A 79 -18.36 10.24 9.71
C ASN A 79 -17.94 11.47 8.89
N ASN A 80 -17.59 11.32 7.61
CA ASN A 80 -17.27 12.40 6.68
C ASN A 80 -18.46 13.36 6.47
N LEU A 81 -18.17 14.65 6.28
CA LEU A 81 -19.15 15.67 5.91
C LEU A 81 -19.77 15.35 4.54
N ASN A 82 -21.03 15.76 4.31
CA ASN A 82 -21.72 15.57 3.02
C ASN A 82 -21.47 16.71 2.01
N SER A 83 -20.67 17.71 2.37
CA SER A 83 -20.36 18.82 1.47
C SER A 83 -18.95 19.27 1.73
N ALA A 84 -18.19 19.45 0.65
CA ALA A 84 -16.84 19.97 0.72
C ALA A 84 -16.93 21.38 1.31
N SER A 85 -16.39 21.56 2.50
CA SER A 85 -16.29 22.89 3.05
C SER A 85 -15.27 23.65 2.20
N LYS A 86 -15.55 24.90 1.82
CA LYS A 86 -14.56 25.78 1.13
C LYS A 86 -13.44 26.20 2.10
N GLN A 87 -12.95 25.29 2.93
CA GLN A 87 -11.87 25.58 3.85
C GLN A 87 -10.56 25.43 3.11
N GLN A 88 -9.77 26.49 3.18
CA GLN A 88 -8.39 26.48 2.75
C GLN A 88 -7.68 25.37 3.53
N PRO A 89 -6.97 24.44 2.86
CA PRO A 89 -6.27 23.38 3.55
C PRO A 89 -5.40 24.03 4.63
N GLU A 90 -5.65 23.65 5.89
CA GLU A 90 -4.86 24.13 7.02
C GLU A 90 -3.45 23.58 6.80
N LEU A 91 -2.60 24.42 6.21
CA LEU A 91 -1.23 24.07 5.87
C LEU A 91 -0.50 23.91 7.19
N LEU A 92 -0.47 22.69 7.72
CA LEU A 92 0.34 22.35 8.88
C LEU A 92 1.78 22.71 8.56
N GLY A 93 2.26 23.81 9.13
CA GLY A 93 3.64 24.24 8.98
C GLY A 93 4.55 23.16 9.56
N ALA A 94 5.66 22.88 8.87
CA ALA A 94 6.58 21.81 9.28
C ALA A 94 7.11 21.96 10.72
N ARG A 95 7.09 23.17 11.28
CA ARG A 95 7.47 23.43 12.68
C ARG A 95 6.54 22.74 13.69
N ASP A 96 5.28 22.51 13.37
CA ASP A 96 4.33 21.87 14.29
C ASP A 96 4.57 20.35 14.41
N ILE A 97 5.41 19.77 13.55
CA ILE A 97 5.66 18.32 13.49
C ILE A 97 6.54 17.84 14.64
N HIS A 98 7.43 18.70 15.16
CA HIS A 98 8.28 18.38 16.30
C HIS A 98 7.55 18.49 17.64
N HIS A 99 6.45 19.24 17.70
CA HIS A 99 5.63 19.37 18.90
C HIS A 99 4.40 18.48 18.77
N SER A 100 4.63 17.16 18.81
CA SER A 100 3.58 16.14 18.89
C SER A 100 2.89 16.13 20.27
N GLU A 101 2.61 17.29 20.85
CA GLU A 101 1.55 17.37 21.83
C GLU A 101 0.27 17.05 21.08
N PHE A 102 -0.43 16.01 21.53
CA PHE A 102 -1.74 15.61 21.05
C PHE A 102 -2.71 16.79 21.20
N ARG A 103 -2.66 17.77 20.29
CA ARG A 103 -3.76 18.71 20.14
C ARG A 103 -4.97 17.84 19.95
N SER A 104 -5.94 17.98 20.85
CA SER A 104 -7.25 17.40 20.69
C SER A 104 -7.80 17.97 19.39
N ILE A 105 -7.57 17.25 18.29
CA ILE A 105 -8.09 17.60 16.99
C ILE A 105 -9.59 17.60 17.20
N GLY A 106 -10.20 18.79 17.10
CA GLY A 106 -11.60 18.98 17.43
C GLY A 106 -12.44 17.90 16.76
N ALA A 107 -13.52 17.49 17.43
CA ALA A 107 -14.45 16.43 17.03
C ALA A 107 -15.14 16.65 15.66
N ARG A 108 -14.67 17.62 14.88
CA ARG A 108 -15.15 17.93 13.56
C ARG A 108 -14.83 16.77 12.61
N ALA A 109 -15.86 16.33 11.90
CA ALA A 109 -15.77 15.41 10.78
C ALA A 109 -14.72 15.85 9.75
N SER A 110 -14.13 14.89 9.05
CA SER A 110 -13.30 15.16 7.87
C SER A 110 -14.15 15.52 6.66
N ASP A 111 -13.56 16.19 5.68
CA ASP A 111 -14.22 16.53 4.41
C ASP A 111 -14.71 15.28 3.66
N PRO A 112 -15.61 15.42 2.67
CA PRO A 112 -16.08 14.29 1.88
C PRO A 112 -14.93 13.55 1.18
N VAL A 113 -15.17 12.29 0.84
CA VAL A 113 -14.18 11.42 0.17
C VAL A 113 -14.73 10.79 -1.09
N ASN A 114 -13.88 10.40 -2.01
CA ASN A 114 -14.24 9.61 -3.17
C ASN A 114 -14.06 8.13 -2.85
N LEU A 115 -15.01 7.30 -3.26
CA LEU A 115 -15.03 5.86 -2.98
C LEU A 115 -15.32 5.06 -4.24
N VAL A 116 -14.72 3.87 -4.32
CA VAL A 116 -15.11 2.82 -5.26
C VAL A 116 -15.68 1.67 -4.47
N VAL A 117 -16.89 1.21 -4.83
CA VAL A 117 -17.51 0.04 -4.23
C VAL A 117 -17.71 -1.01 -5.31
N SER A 118 -17.00 -2.12 -5.22
CA SER A 118 -17.29 -3.29 -6.06
C SER A 118 -18.13 -4.29 -5.27
N VAL A 119 -19.19 -4.77 -5.90
CA VAL A 119 -20.06 -5.83 -5.39
C VAL A 119 -19.97 -6.98 -6.36
N GLU A 120 -19.41 -8.12 -5.94
CA GLU A 120 -19.19 -9.28 -6.80
C GLU A 120 -20.52 -9.80 -7.38
N GLY A 121 -20.51 -10.15 -8.66
CA GLY A 121 -21.72 -10.47 -9.43
C GLY A 121 -22.57 -9.27 -9.83
N HIS A 122 -22.14 -8.04 -9.53
CA HIS A 122 -22.80 -6.77 -9.86
C HIS A 122 -21.83 -5.75 -10.46
N ASN A 123 -22.31 -4.52 -10.67
CA ASN A 123 -21.52 -3.39 -11.16
C ASN A 123 -20.56 -2.84 -10.10
N THR A 124 -19.52 -2.13 -10.57
CA THR A 124 -18.67 -1.27 -9.72
C THR A 124 -19.31 0.12 -9.64
N TYR A 125 -19.44 0.65 -8.43
CA TYR A 125 -20.05 1.95 -8.16
C TYR A 125 -18.97 2.96 -7.79
N TRP A 126 -18.99 4.11 -8.46
CA TRP A 126 -18.17 5.26 -8.10
C TRP A 126 -19.02 6.24 -7.30
N VAL A 127 -18.56 6.58 -6.10
CA VAL A 127 -19.21 7.56 -5.24
C VAL A 127 -18.29 8.75 -5.08
N GLU A 128 -18.64 9.86 -5.72
CA GLU A 128 -17.93 11.12 -5.57
C GLU A 128 -18.46 11.88 -4.33
N ALA A 129 -17.56 12.52 -3.57
CA ALA A 129 -17.89 13.32 -2.40
C ALA A 129 -18.81 12.63 -1.37
N ALA A 130 -18.52 11.36 -1.08
CA ALA A 130 -19.18 10.54 -0.09
C ALA A 130 -19.07 11.12 1.34
N GLY A 131 -20.20 11.16 2.02
CA GLY A 131 -20.32 11.54 3.43
C GLY A 131 -21.61 10.98 4.05
N MET A 132 -21.70 11.02 5.38
CA MET A 132 -22.86 10.55 6.15
C MET A 132 -23.29 9.12 5.82
N VAL A 133 -24.39 8.94 5.08
CA VAL A 133 -24.93 7.64 4.69
C VAL A 133 -25.00 7.61 3.17
N VAL A 134 -24.30 6.65 2.57
CA VAL A 134 -24.21 6.50 1.12
C VAL A 134 -24.93 5.22 0.72
N SER A 135 -26.03 5.33 -0.01
CA SER A 135 -26.71 4.16 -0.57
C SER A 135 -25.93 3.64 -1.77
N VAL A 136 -25.54 2.37 -1.73
CA VAL A 136 -24.75 1.72 -2.80
C VAL A 136 -25.67 0.97 -3.75
N THR A 137 -26.54 0.10 -3.22
CA THR A 137 -27.46 -0.74 -4.00
C THR A 137 -28.69 -1.13 -3.17
N LYS A 138 -29.83 -1.42 -3.83
CA LYS A 138 -31.13 -1.74 -3.23
C LYS A 138 -31.84 -2.97 -3.83
N HIS A 139 -31.18 -3.68 -4.75
CA HIS A 139 -31.79 -4.77 -5.52
C HIS A 139 -30.95 -6.05 -5.49
N LEU A 140 -30.36 -6.34 -4.35
CA LEU A 140 -29.66 -7.58 -4.10
C LEU A 140 -30.66 -8.73 -3.92
N ASP A 141 -30.31 -9.90 -4.44
CA ASP A 141 -31.03 -11.15 -4.25
C ASP A 141 -30.72 -11.69 -2.85
N GLN A 142 -31.74 -11.77 -2.00
CA GLN A 142 -31.60 -12.21 -0.60
C GLN A 142 -31.04 -13.63 -0.47
N GLN A 143 -31.20 -14.47 -1.50
CA GLN A 143 -30.71 -15.86 -1.49
C GLN A 143 -29.23 -15.99 -1.86
N LYS A 144 -28.59 -14.88 -2.27
CA LYS A 144 -27.20 -14.86 -2.69
C LYS A 144 -26.30 -14.21 -1.64
N THR A 145 -25.05 -14.66 -1.65
CA THR A 145 -23.96 -14.02 -0.92
C THR A 145 -23.21 -13.08 -1.83
N TYR A 146 -22.81 -11.93 -1.31
CA TYR A 146 -22.09 -10.91 -2.07
C TYR A 146 -20.79 -10.56 -1.39
N ARG A 147 -19.68 -10.66 -2.12
CA ARG A 147 -18.42 -10.09 -1.70
C ARG A 147 -18.40 -8.61 -2.08
N VAL A 148 -18.08 -7.76 -1.11
CA VAL A 148 -18.08 -6.31 -1.26
C VAL A 148 -16.69 -5.78 -0.91
N LYS A 149 -16.11 -4.98 -1.79
CA LYS A 149 -14.86 -4.26 -1.54
C LYS A 149 -15.11 -2.76 -1.68
N LEU A 150 -14.85 -2.04 -0.59
CA LEU A 150 -14.92 -0.59 -0.51
C LEU A 150 -13.50 -0.02 -0.50
N THR A 151 -13.14 0.75 -1.52
CA THR A 151 -11.81 1.35 -1.68
C THR A 151 -11.87 2.87 -1.55
N HIS A 152 -10.99 3.44 -0.74
CA HIS A 152 -10.81 4.88 -0.56
C HIS A 152 -10.00 5.48 -1.71
N MET A 153 -10.47 6.56 -2.32
CA MET A 153 -9.84 7.20 -3.49
C MET A 153 -9.24 8.58 -3.18
N GLY A 154 -9.20 8.99 -1.91
CA GLY A 154 -8.86 10.36 -1.52
C GLY A 154 -10.08 11.28 -1.47
N GLY A 155 -9.84 12.58 -1.48
CA GLY A 155 -10.88 13.61 -1.46
C GLY A 155 -11.32 14.05 -2.86
N PRO A 156 -12.46 14.77 -2.96
CA PRO A 156 -12.90 15.36 -4.21
C PRO A 156 -11.82 16.27 -4.80
N HIS A 157 -11.73 16.31 -6.13
CA HIS A 157 -10.74 17.11 -6.87
C HIS A 157 -9.27 16.81 -6.52
N GLY A 158 -8.96 15.58 -6.09
CA GLY A 158 -7.60 15.17 -5.73
C GLY A 158 -7.10 15.75 -4.39
N THR A 159 -8.02 16.21 -3.53
CA THR A 159 -7.66 16.66 -2.18
C THR A 159 -7.32 15.48 -1.27
N ASN A 160 -6.57 15.73 -0.20
CA ASN A 160 -6.22 14.71 0.78
C ASN A 160 -7.38 14.49 1.76
N GLY A 161 -8.41 13.76 1.31
CA GLY A 161 -9.51 13.31 2.16
C GLY A 161 -9.10 12.12 3.02
N ALA A 162 -9.62 12.05 4.25
CA ALA A 162 -9.48 10.88 5.11
C ALA A 162 -10.85 10.21 5.29
N LEU A 163 -10.95 8.94 4.92
CA LEU A 163 -12.15 8.13 5.11
C LEU A 163 -12.32 7.82 6.59
N GLU A 164 -13.45 8.22 7.18
CA GLU A 164 -13.83 7.91 8.56
C GLU A 164 -15.00 6.91 8.55
N PHE A 165 -14.69 5.61 8.43
CA PHE A 165 -15.65 4.54 8.20
C PHE A 165 -16.23 4.00 9.51
N GLU A 166 -17.55 4.06 9.66
CA GLU A 166 -18.24 3.63 10.89
C GLU A 166 -18.84 2.24 10.79
N GLY A 167 -19.14 1.79 9.57
CA GLY A 167 -19.78 0.51 9.32
C GLY A 167 -20.71 0.55 8.13
N ILE A 168 -21.61 -0.41 8.08
CA ILE A 168 -22.59 -0.58 7.00
C ILE A 168 -23.99 -0.74 7.54
N TRP A 169 -24.96 -0.40 6.71
CA TRP A 169 -26.38 -0.68 6.89
C TRP A 169 -26.81 -1.69 5.85
N LEU A 170 -27.45 -2.77 6.29
CA LEU A 170 -28.03 -3.80 5.43
C LEU A 170 -29.55 -3.78 5.57
N ASP A 171 -30.26 -3.75 4.44
CA ASP A 171 -31.72 -3.77 4.42
C ASP A 171 -32.25 -5.07 5.06
N LYS A 172 -33.23 -4.96 5.96
CA LYS A 172 -33.93 -6.13 6.49
C LYS A 172 -34.74 -6.76 5.35
N ALA A 173 -34.53 -8.05 5.13
CA ALA A 173 -35.39 -8.81 4.24
C ALA A 173 -36.85 -8.69 4.72
N ALA A 174 -37.75 -8.29 3.82
CA ALA A 174 -39.18 -8.37 4.11
C ALA A 174 -39.49 -9.83 4.50
N PRO A 175 -40.23 -10.08 5.60
CA PRO A 175 -40.66 -11.44 5.91
C PRO A 175 -41.44 -11.92 4.70
N ALA A 176 -40.92 -12.92 3.99
CA ALA A 176 -41.64 -13.56 2.90
C ALA A 176 -43.02 -13.90 3.45
N GLU A 177 -44.06 -13.28 2.88
CA GLU A 177 -45.45 -13.49 3.31
C GLU A 177 -45.62 -14.99 3.47
N ALA A 178 -45.98 -15.42 4.68
CA ALA A 178 -46.00 -16.80 5.10
C ALA A 178 -46.84 -17.64 4.12
N SER A 179 -46.19 -18.19 3.10
CA SER A 179 -46.75 -19.26 2.30
C SER A 179 -46.78 -20.45 3.24
N THR A 180 -47.92 -20.63 3.90
CA THR A 180 -48.28 -21.75 4.75
C THR A 180 -48.22 -23.05 3.96
N VAL A 181 -47.02 -23.61 3.81
CA VAL A 181 -46.82 -25.03 3.52
C VAL A 181 -45.57 -25.48 4.26
N SER A 182 -45.81 -26.35 5.24
CA SER A 182 -44.87 -27.17 6.00
C SER A 182 -43.58 -27.51 5.26
N SER A 183 -42.44 -27.32 5.91
CA SER A 183 -41.61 -28.45 6.36
C SER A 183 -40.31 -27.98 7.00
N THR A 184 -40.03 -28.60 8.13
CA THR A 184 -38.83 -28.54 8.97
C THR A 184 -37.52 -28.55 8.18
N LEU A 185 -36.91 -27.38 7.96
CA LEU A 185 -35.51 -27.26 7.58
C LEU A 185 -34.93 -26.03 8.28
N THR A 186 -34.09 -26.30 9.28
CA THR A 186 -33.03 -25.46 9.89
C THR A 186 -33.21 -23.95 9.85
N GLU A 187 -33.31 -23.33 11.03
CA GLU A 187 -33.20 -21.87 11.29
C GLU A 187 -31.96 -21.25 10.64
N THR A 188 -31.98 -21.05 9.32
CA THR A 188 -31.11 -20.08 8.66
C THR A 188 -31.68 -18.72 9.03
N SER A 189 -31.06 -18.07 10.03
CA SER A 189 -31.45 -16.73 10.48
C SER A 189 -31.71 -15.82 9.27
N SER A 190 -32.96 -15.39 9.08
CA SER A 190 -33.38 -14.50 7.98
C SER A 190 -32.80 -13.08 8.11
N LEU A 191 -32.09 -12.80 9.19
CA LEU A 191 -31.48 -11.50 9.45
C LEU A 191 -30.27 -11.27 8.52
N PRO A 192 -30.14 -10.05 7.94
CA PRO A 192 -28.92 -9.63 7.28
C PRO A 192 -27.70 -9.82 8.17
N ARG A 193 -26.61 -10.35 7.60
CA ARG A 193 -25.39 -10.63 8.37
C ARG A 193 -24.14 -10.52 7.51
N LEU A 194 -23.02 -10.25 8.19
CA LEU A 194 -21.70 -10.49 7.62
C LEU A 194 -21.33 -11.96 7.80
N LEU A 195 -20.80 -12.55 6.73
CA LEU A 195 -20.18 -13.86 6.77
C LEU A 195 -18.68 -13.69 6.96
N PRO A 196 -18.00 -14.66 7.59
CA PRO A 196 -16.55 -14.73 7.54
C PRO A 196 -16.11 -14.74 6.08
N LEU A 197 -15.20 -13.83 5.71
CA LEU A 197 -14.52 -13.88 4.42
C LEU A 197 -13.75 -15.20 4.36
N ARG A 198 -14.32 -16.17 3.64
CA ARG A 198 -13.67 -17.43 3.29
C ARG A 198 -12.80 -17.17 2.07
N GLU A 199 -11.61 -17.75 2.05
CA GLU A 199 -10.81 -17.83 0.83
C GLU A 199 -11.49 -18.90 -0.03
N ASP A 200 -12.27 -18.47 -1.01
CA ASP A 200 -13.05 -19.35 -1.86
C ASP A 200 -12.14 -20.33 -2.62
N HIS A 201 -12.57 -21.60 -2.67
CA HIS A 201 -12.20 -22.59 -3.69
C HIS A 201 -10.73 -23.06 -3.79
N LEU A 202 -10.07 -23.34 -2.66
CA LEU A 202 -9.18 -24.50 -2.64
C LEU A 202 -10.04 -25.72 -2.32
N ASP A 203 -10.06 -26.65 -3.27
CA ASP A 203 -10.94 -27.81 -3.44
C ASP A 203 -11.64 -28.36 -2.20
N ASN A 204 -12.91 -28.68 -2.41
CA ASN A 204 -13.93 -29.16 -1.47
C ASN A 204 -13.65 -30.58 -0.90
N THR A 205 -12.41 -30.84 -0.49
CA THR A 205 -11.95 -32.16 -0.05
C THR A 205 -11.12 -32.06 1.23
N SER A 206 -11.77 -31.76 2.36
CA SER A 206 -11.53 -32.47 3.62
C SER A 206 -12.42 -31.92 4.72
N LEU A 207 -13.38 -32.74 5.15
CA LEU A 207 -14.30 -32.51 6.27
C LEU A 207 -13.62 -32.70 7.64
N ASN A 208 -12.33 -32.41 7.77
CA ASN A 208 -11.64 -32.52 9.05
C ASN A 208 -11.60 -31.14 9.71
N GLY A 209 -12.56 -30.93 10.62
CA GLY A 209 -12.79 -29.72 11.39
C GLY A 209 -11.73 -29.43 12.45
N GLU A 210 -10.45 -29.43 12.08
CA GLU A 210 -9.45 -28.71 12.85
C GLU A 210 -9.52 -27.23 12.48
N TYR A 211 -9.39 -26.39 13.52
CA TYR A 211 -9.36 -24.94 13.46
C TYR A 211 -8.39 -24.46 12.37
N MET A 212 -8.88 -24.32 11.14
CA MET A 212 -8.15 -23.74 10.03
C MET A 212 -7.74 -22.35 10.49
N HIS A 213 -6.47 -22.23 10.90
CA HIS A 213 -5.82 -20.96 11.10
C HIS A 213 -6.03 -20.22 9.81
N ARG A 214 -6.93 -19.22 9.86
CA ARG A 214 -7.27 -18.34 8.75
C ARG A 214 -5.93 -17.89 8.18
N ARG A 215 -5.52 -18.45 7.03
CA ARG A 215 -4.25 -18.08 6.42
C ARG A 215 -4.38 -16.59 6.20
N SER A 216 -3.62 -15.81 6.95
CA SER A 216 -3.66 -14.37 6.79
C SER A 216 -3.12 -14.11 5.39
N ARG A 217 -3.93 -13.50 4.52
CA ARG A 217 -3.47 -13.05 3.22
C ARG A 217 -2.17 -12.30 3.38
N LYS A 218 -1.25 -12.60 2.46
CA LYS A 218 0.06 -11.96 2.47
C LYS A 218 -0.11 -10.52 2.04
N VAL A 219 0.64 -9.62 2.66
CA VAL A 219 0.54 -8.19 2.38
C VAL A 219 1.82 -7.73 1.70
N VAL A 220 1.71 -7.10 0.53
CA VAL A 220 2.79 -6.32 -0.08
C VAL A 220 2.49 -4.85 0.17
N GLU A 221 3.42 -4.15 0.82
CA GLU A 221 3.35 -2.70 0.98
C GLU A 221 4.22 -2.04 -0.07
N ILE A 222 3.65 -1.17 -0.90
CA ILE A 222 4.32 -0.43 -1.96
C ILE A 222 4.34 1.04 -1.55
N VAL A 223 5.52 1.59 -1.31
CA VAL A 223 5.74 3.01 -1.08
C VAL A 223 6.19 3.62 -2.39
N THR A 224 5.45 4.62 -2.88
CA THR A 224 5.76 5.25 -4.16
C THR A 224 5.47 6.74 -4.13
N SER A 225 6.29 7.51 -4.84
CA SER A 225 5.98 8.91 -5.19
C SER A 225 5.46 9.02 -6.63
N ASP A 226 5.24 7.88 -7.30
CA ASP A 226 4.72 7.79 -8.66
C ASP A 226 3.22 7.48 -8.62
N GLY A 227 2.39 8.48 -8.94
CA GLY A 227 0.93 8.35 -8.93
C GLY A 227 0.41 7.29 -9.91
N SER A 228 1.24 6.81 -10.84
CA SER A 228 0.87 5.76 -11.81
C SER A 228 0.49 4.44 -11.14
N LEU A 229 1.12 4.10 -10.01
CA LEU A 229 0.85 2.85 -9.30
C LEU A 229 -0.36 2.92 -8.37
N SER A 230 -0.81 4.12 -7.97
CA SER A 230 -1.99 4.30 -7.13
C SER A 230 -3.24 3.64 -7.75
N LEU A 231 -3.24 3.45 -9.08
CA LEU A 231 -4.31 2.78 -9.81
C LEU A 231 -4.26 1.24 -9.84
N MET A 232 -3.17 0.59 -9.42
CA MET A 232 -3.10 -0.89 -9.43
C MET A 232 -4.18 -1.55 -8.57
N ASN A 233 -4.66 -0.87 -7.53
CA ASN A 233 -5.76 -1.36 -6.69
C ASN A 233 -7.11 -1.48 -7.42
N HIS A 234 -7.22 -0.94 -8.63
CA HIS A 234 -8.46 -0.89 -9.43
C HIS A 234 -8.49 -1.84 -10.60
N LEU A 235 -7.43 -2.62 -10.87
CA LEU A 235 -7.46 -3.55 -11.98
C LEU A 235 -8.60 -4.57 -11.74
N PRO A 236 -9.64 -4.60 -12.59
CA PRO A 236 -10.58 -5.70 -12.56
C PRO A 236 -9.81 -7.00 -12.83
N PRO A 237 -10.24 -8.13 -12.22
CA PRO A 237 -9.62 -9.43 -12.47
C PRO A 237 -9.50 -9.66 -13.99
N ILE A 238 -8.33 -10.13 -14.45
CA ILE A 238 -7.98 -10.19 -15.86
C ILE A 238 -8.75 -11.34 -16.51
N SER A 239 -10.04 -11.12 -16.78
CA SER A 239 -10.86 -12.07 -17.51
C SER A 239 -10.48 -12.00 -18.99
N GLY A 240 -9.56 -12.84 -19.46
CA GLY A 240 -9.23 -12.84 -20.89
C GLY A 240 -8.25 -13.86 -21.45
N SER A 241 -7.20 -14.30 -20.74
CA SER A 241 -6.23 -15.23 -21.35
C SER A 241 -5.70 -16.29 -20.38
N ASP A 242 -5.34 -17.47 -20.90
CA ASP A 242 -4.86 -18.61 -20.10
C ASP A 242 -3.54 -18.31 -19.36
N VAL A 243 -2.72 -17.39 -19.86
CA VAL A 243 -1.49 -16.92 -19.18
C VAL A 243 -1.83 -16.10 -17.93
N ASP A 244 -3.02 -15.51 -17.86
CA ASP A 244 -3.43 -14.64 -16.75
C ASP A 244 -3.95 -15.41 -15.53
N LYS A 245 -4.29 -16.71 -15.65
CA LYS A 245 -4.85 -17.47 -14.52
C LYS A 245 -3.89 -17.57 -13.33
N GLY A 246 -2.60 -17.75 -13.58
CA GLY A 246 -1.58 -17.82 -12.54
C GLY A 246 -1.44 -16.50 -11.79
N VAL A 247 -1.37 -15.40 -12.54
CA VAL A 247 -1.27 -14.02 -12.01
C VAL A 247 -2.56 -13.63 -11.26
N ASP A 248 -3.73 -13.97 -11.79
CA ASP A 248 -5.02 -13.75 -11.14
C ASP A 248 -5.11 -14.51 -9.82
N ASN A 249 -4.66 -15.77 -9.77
CA ASN A 249 -4.66 -16.55 -8.54
C ASN A 249 -3.68 -15.98 -7.51
N TRP A 250 -2.48 -15.58 -7.96
CA TRP A 250 -1.50 -14.90 -7.11
C TRP A 250 -2.08 -13.60 -6.52
N HIS A 251 -2.78 -12.80 -7.33
CA HIS A 251 -3.47 -11.60 -6.86
C HIS A 251 -4.58 -11.88 -5.86
N LYS A 252 -5.37 -12.94 -6.06
CA LYS A 252 -6.47 -13.28 -5.14
C LYS A 252 -5.97 -13.63 -3.74
N GLY A 253 -4.75 -14.15 -3.63
CA GLY A 253 -4.10 -14.49 -2.36
C GLY A 253 -3.32 -13.35 -1.69
N LEU A 254 -3.22 -12.20 -2.36
CA LEU A 254 -2.37 -11.08 -1.94
C LEU A 254 -3.16 -9.80 -1.72
N ASP A 255 -2.90 -9.16 -0.58
CA ASP A 255 -3.34 -7.81 -0.31
C ASP A 255 -2.21 -6.82 -0.65
N ALA A 256 -2.47 -5.88 -1.55
CA ALA A 256 -1.55 -4.80 -1.88
C ALA A 256 -1.94 -3.52 -1.13
N VAL A 257 -0.98 -2.95 -0.40
CA VAL A 257 -1.11 -1.65 0.25
C VAL A 257 -0.25 -0.66 -0.49
N VAL A 258 -0.86 0.33 -1.14
CA VAL A 258 -0.11 1.40 -1.81
C VAL A 258 -0.10 2.64 -0.92
N LEU A 259 1.10 3.13 -0.61
CA LEU A 259 1.32 4.36 0.13
C LEU A 259 1.84 5.41 -0.84
N ASP A 260 0.91 6.19 -1.37
CA ASP A 260 1.22 7.35 -2.19
C ASP A 260 1.84 8.44 -1.32
N MET A 261 3.14 8.67 -1.54
CA MET A 261 3.92 9.71 -0.87
C MET A 261 3.74 11.08 -1.51
N GLY A 262 2.86 11.18 -2.52
CA GLY A 262 2.58 12.38 -3.26
C GLY A 262 3.84 12.94 -3.91
N ARG A 263 3.99 14.26 -3.85
CA ARG A 263 5.14 14.98 -4.40
C ARG A 263 6.26 15.20 -3.39
N ILE A 264 6.34 14.36 -2.36
CA ILE A 264 7.41 14.44 -1.35
C ILE A 264 8.56 13.51 -1.76
N GLY A 265 9.76 14.08 -1.83
CA GLY A 265 11.00 13.39 -2.13
C GLY A 265 11.73 12.88 -0.88
N LEU A 266 12.77 12.09 -1.08
CA LEU A 266 13.69 11.72 0.00
C LEU A 266 14.46 12.93 0.54
N LEU A 267 14.86 13.82 -0.37
CA LEU A 267 15.53 15.06 -0.04
C LEU A 267 14.50 16.16 0.23
N PRO A 268 14.76 17.05 1.20
CA PRO A 268 13.86 18.16 1.48
C PRO A 268 13.80 19.07 0.24
N THR A 269 12.61 19.17 -0.34
CA THR A 269 12.33 20.07 -1.47
C THR A 269 11.38 21.18 -1.02
N GLY A 270 11.72 22.43 -1.33
CA GLY A 270 10.89 23.59 -1.00
C GLY A 270 10.90 24.04 0.47
N GLU A 271 10.01 24.97 0.80
CA GLU A 271 9.96 25.65 2.11
C GLU A 271 9.50 24.74 3.26
N SER A 272 8.75 23.68 2.97
CA SER A 272 8.25 22.77 4.00
C SER A 272 9.36 21.98 4.68
N GLY A 273 10.50 21.73 4.02
CA GLY A 273 11.57 20.89 4.58
C GLY A 273 11.16 19.44 4.91
N LEU A 274 9.93 19.05 4.57
CA LEU A 274 9.38 17.73 4.79
C LEU A 274 9.96 16.73 3.83
N THR A 275 10.32 15.57 4.35
CA THR A 275 10.88 14.46 3.59
C THR A 275 9.92 13.27 3.58
N LEU A 276 10.14 12.35 2.64
CA LEU A 276 9.39 11.10 2.55
C LEU A 276 9.54 10.28 3.84
N ARG A 277 10.70 10.35 4.50
CA ARG A 277 10.91 9.74 5.81
C ARG A 277 9.89 10.26 6.82
N ASP A 278 9.66 11.58 6.87
CA ASP A 278 8.72 12.17 7.81
C ASP A 278 7.30 11.67 7.61
N GLN A 279 6.89 11.44 6.36
CA GLN A 279 5.56 10.91 6.01
C GLN A 279 5.45 9.39 6.21
N PHE A 280 6.50 8.61 5.90
CA PHE A 280 6.46 7.15 6.01
C PHE A 280 6.12 6.66 7.42
N PHE A 281 6.53 7.40 8.47
CA PHE A 281 6.22 7.05 9.86
C PHE A 281 4.87 7.61 10.35
N ARG A 282 4.06 8.23 9.48
CA ARG A 282 2.73 8.77 9.81
C ARG A 282 1.61 7.87 9.33
N ALA A 283 0.45 8.05 9.97
CA ALA A 283 -0.75 7.29 9.66
C ALA A 283 -1.55 7.82 8.46
N GLY A 284 -1.17 8.98 7.90
CA GLY A 284 -1.79 9.55 6.72
C GLY A 284 -0.85 10.51 5.98
N PRO A 285 -1.21 10.92 4.75
CA PRO A 285 -0.45 11.88 3.96
C PRO A 285 -0.57 13.30 4.53
N LEU A 286 0.37 14.16 4.15
CA LEU A 286 0.39 15.58 4.54
C LEU A 286 -0.96 16.27 4.24
N GLY A 287 -1.41 17.15 5.14
CA GLY A 287 -2.69 17.84 5.01
C GLY A 287 -3.89 17.06 5.55
N THR A 288 -3.70 15.81 6.00
CA THR A 288 -4.72 15.05 6.73
C THR A 288 -4.52 15.15 8.23
N LYS A 289 -5.61 15.00 9.00
CA LYS A 289 -5.53 14.84 10.48
C LYS A 289 -4.67 13.65 10.89
N ALA A 290 -4.64 12.60 10.06
CA ALA A 290 -3.86 11.40 10.31
C ALA A 290 -2.34 11.62 10.20
N PHE A 291 -1.88 12.65 9.48
CA PHE A 291 -0.46 13.01 9.39
C PHE A 291 0.15 13.36 10.75
N SER A 292 -0.63 13.98 11.64
CA SER A 292 -0.18 14.32 13.00
C SER A 292 0.07 13.08 13.88
N ARG A 293 -0.43 11.91 13.49
CA ARG A 293 -0.36 10.69 14.27
C ARG A 293 0.74 9.76 13.74
N PRO A 294 1.59 9.21 14.60
CA PRO A 294 2.53 8.17 14.19
C PRO A 294 1.77 6.91 13.76
N TRP A 295 2.29 6.21 12.76
CA TRP A 295 1.74 4.92 12.37
C TRP A 295 2.17 3.83 13.38
N ASN A 296 1.22 2.98 13.76
CA ASN A 296 1.50 1.83 14.62
C ASN A 296 1.81 0.60 13.76
N PHE A 297 3.09 0.33 13.54
CA PHE A 297 3.58 -0.81 12.76
C PHE A 297 3.26 -2.19 13.35
N LYS A 298 2.67 -2.25 14.56
CA LYS A 298 2.14 -3.51 15.12
C LYS A 298 0.78 -3.89 14.57
N LEU A 299 0.07 -2.98 13.87
CA LEU A 299 -1.27 -3.25 13.35
C LEU A 299 -1.28 -4.30 12.22
N TYR A 300 -0.25 -4.31 11.38
CA TYR A 300 0.06 -5.40 10.47
C TYR A 300 1.55 -5.36 10.12
N ARG A 301 2.09 -6.50 9.67
CA ARG A 301 3.46 -6.61 9.13
C ARG A 301 3.36 -7.09 7.68
N PRO A 302 3.86 -6.32 6.70
CA PRO A 302 3.91 -6.79 5.32
C PRO A 302 4.85 -8.00 5.22
N SER A 303 4.59 -8.86 4.24
CA SER A 303 5.51 -9.93 3.84
C SER A 303 6.67 -9.36 3.01
N VAL A 304 6.38 -8.32 2.22
CA VAL A 304 7.36 -7.61 1.41
C VAL A 304 7.06 -6.11 1.45
N LEU A 305 8.12 -5.31 1.52
CA LEU A 305 8.07 -3.86 1.32
C LEU A 305 8.74 -3.51 -0.02
N VAL A 306 8.04 -2.78 -0.87
CA VAL A 306 8.54 -2.30 -2.16
C VAL A 306 8.65 -0.78 -2.09
N LEU A 307 9.81 -0.24 -2.44
CA LEU A 307 10.09 1.18 -2.41
C LEU A 307 10.43 1.67 -3.82
N GLN A 308 9.55 2.49 -4.39
CA GLN A 308 9.72 3.09 -5.70
C GLN A 308 9.87 4.61 -5.57
N LEU A 309 11.11 5.05 -5.36
CA LEU A 309 11.43 6.42 -4.95
C LEU A 309 12.38 7.12 -5.93
N GLY A 310 12.51 8.44 -5.78
CA GLY A 310 13.52 9.25 -6.48
C GLY A 310 13.02 10.02 -7.70
N SER A 311 11.84 9.71 -8.24
CA SER A 311 11.27 10.46 -9.38
C SER A 311 11.08 11.94 -9.04
N VAL A 312 10.60 12.24 -7.84
CA VAL A 312 10.44 13.61 -7.33
C VAL A 312 11.80 14.30 -7.17
N ASP A 313 12.75 13.66 -6.48
CA ASP A 313 14.06 14.23 -6.16
C ASP A 313 14.86 14.55 -7.43
N PHE A 314 15.02 13.58 -8.31
CA PHE A 314 15.75 13.77 -9.55
C PHE A 314 14.99 14.68 -10.53
N GLY A 315 13.65 14.59 -10.56
CA GLY A 315 12.82 15.50 -11.34
C GLY A 315 13.04 16.96 -10.96
N ALA A 316 13.06 17.26 -9.65
CA ALA A 316 13.36 18.58 -9.12
C ALA A 316 14.81 19.01 -9.44
N PHE A 317 15.78 18.12 -9.25
CA PHE A 317 17.19 18.39 -9.57
C PHE A 317 17.38 18.78 -11.03
N PHE A 318 16.87 18.00 -11.98
CA PHE A 318 17.00 18.31 -13.41
C PHE A 318 16.15 19.51 -13.85
N SER A 319 15.00 19.76 -13.21
CA SER A 319 14.16 20.93 -13.51
C SER A 319 14.80 22.25 -13.05
N SER A 320 15.45 22.26 -11.88
CA SER A 320 16.11 23.45 -11.33
C SER A 320 17.33 23.90 -12.15
N VAL A 321 18.00 22.95 -12.81
CA VAL A 321 19.23 23.23 -13.58
C VAL A 321 18.92 23.60 -15.03
N ALA A 322 17.81 23.09 -15.58
CA ALA A 322 17.41 23.33 -16.97
C ALA A 322 17.19 24.81 -17.32
N THR A 323 16.97 25.69 -16.33
CA THR A 323 16.74 27.12 -16.56
C THR A 323 18.00 27.91 -16.91
N GLU A 324 19.22 27.44 -16.61
CA GLU A 324 20.41 28.29 -16.80
C GLU A 324 21.65 27.60 -17.37
N LYS A 325 21.95 26.33 -17.02
CA LYS A 325 23.21 25.66 -17.43
C LYS A 325 23.05 24.14 -17.54
N PRO A 326 23.80 23.44 -18.41
CA PRO A 326 23.82 21.98 -18.38
C PRO A 326 24.34 21.47 -17.03
N VAL A 327 23.73 20.40 -16.50
CA VAL A 327 24.16 19.75 -15.25
C VAL A 327 25.61 19.31 -15.37
N SER A 328 26.49 19.86 -14.52
CA SER A 328 27.87 19.40 -14.46
C SER A 328 27.95 17.99 -13.89
N LYS A 329 28.92 17.18 -14.36
CA LYS A 329 29.15 15.82 -13.84
C LYS A 329 29.40 15.82 -12.32
N HIS A 330 30.08 16.84 -11.81
CA HIS A 330 30.36 16.96 -10.38
C HIS A 330 29.08 17.25 -9.57
N ALA A 331 28.21 18.14 -10.06
CA ALA A 331 26.93 18.42 -9.41
C ALA A 331 26.03 17.18 -9.37
N LEU A 332 25.96 16.43 -10.49
CA LEU A 332 25.21 15.18 -10.54
C LEU A 332 25.78 14.15 -9.55
N ALA A 333 27.10 13.95 -9.53
CA ALA A 333 27.73 13.00 -8.61
C ALA A 333 27.46 13.38 -7.13
N LYS A 334 27.57 14.66 -6.78
CA LYS A 334 27.28 15.15 -5.43
C LYS A 334 25.82 14.88 -5.05
N PHE A 335 24.88 15.25 -5.91
CA PHE A 335 23.45 15.01 -5.69
C PHE A 335 23.13 13.52 -5.54
N THR A 336 23.67 12.69 -6.43
CA THR A 336 23.47 11.23 -6.39
C THR A 336 24.00 10.64 -5.07
N ASN A 337 25.16 11.09 -4.59
CA ASN A 337 25.72 10.61 -3.31
C ASN A 337 24.82 11.00 -2.12
N GLU A 338 24.31 12.23 -2.10
CA GLU A 338 23.40 12.70 -1.06
C GLU A 338 22.07 11.91 -1.08
N PHE A 339 21.52 11.68 -2.26
CA PHE A 339 20.35 10.83 -2.45
C PHE A 339 20.57 9.41 -1.92
N ILE A 340 21.71 8.80 -2.26
CA ILE A 340 22.08 7.45 -1.79
C ILE A 340 22.17 7.41 -0.27
N GLU A 341 22.87 8.37 0.34
CA GLU A 341 23.03 8.46 1.80
C GLU A 341 21.67 8.55 2.51
N VAL A 342 20.78 9.42 2.02
CA VAL A 342 19.45 9.60 2.60
C VAL A 342 18.57 8.37 2.41
N TYR A 343 18.66 7.68 1.27
CA TYR A 343 17.94 6.43 1.03
C TYR A 343 18.43 5.33 1.99
N ILE A 344 19.75 5.16 2.15
CA ILE A 344 20.34 4.21 3.11
C ILE A 344 19.81 4.50 4.52
N ASN A 345 19.84 5.78 4.93
CA ASN A 345 19.34 6.21 6.25
C ASN A 345 17.83 5.94 6.42
N LEU A 346 17.03 6.06 5.35
CA LEU A 346 15.62 5.68 5.39
C LEU A 346 15.47 4.17 5.63
N ILE A 347 16.19 3.32 4.88
CA ILE A 347 16.09 1.87 5.06
C ILE A 347 16.49 1.48 6.48
N GLN A 348 17.61 2.00 6.97
CA GLN A 348 18.07 1.77 8.34
C GLN A 348 17.02 2.23 9.36
N ALA A 349 16.37 3.37 9.14
CA ALA A 349 15.29 3.84 10.01
C ALA A 349 14.05 2.93 9.96
N ILE A 350 13.70 2.38 8.80
CA ILE A 350 12.60 1.40 8.64
C ILE A 350 12.94 0.12 9.42
N ARG A 351 14.16 -0.41 9.24
CA ARG A 351 14.66 -1.58 9.96
C ARG A 351 14.63 -1.37 11.47
N ALA A 352 15.09 -0.22 11.95
CA ALA A 352 15.18 0.04 13.38
C ALA A 352 13.80 0.30 14.03
N ASN A 353 12.93 1.09 13.38
CA ASN A 353 11.76 1.67 14.03
C ASN A 353 10.42 1.06 13.58
N ALA A 354 10.31 0.67 12.31
CA ALA A 354 9.06 0.11 11.78
C ALA A 354 9.02 -1.41 11.96
N TYR A 355 10.10 -2.08 11.56
CA TYR A 355 10.18 -3.54 11.56
C TYR A 355 11.47 -3.99 12.25
N PRO A 356 11.62 -3.76 13.57
CA PRO A 356 12.77 -4.26 14.29
C PRO A 356 12.85 -5.79 14.18
N PHE A 357 14.08 -6.29 14.21
CA PHE A 357 14.32 -7.72 14.32
C PHE A 357 13.68 -8.25 15.62
N ASN A 358 13.00 -9.39 15.51
CA ASN A 358 12.44 -10.08 16.66
C ASN A 358 13.23 -11.38 16.86
N PRO A 359 14.12 -11.46 17.87
CA PRO A 359 14.91 -12.67 18.12
C PRO A 359 14.03 -13.89 18.40
N ALA A 360 12.83 -13.70 18.98
CA ALA A 360 11.91 -14.81 19.24
C ALA A 360 11.29 -15.41 17.96
N ALA A 361 11.37 -14.73 16.81
CA ALA A 361 10.88 -15.26 15.54
C ALA A 361 11.89 -16.24 14.91
N THR A 362 13.17 -16.12 15.26
CA THR A 362 14.16 -17.15 15.01
C THR A 362 13.93 -18.21 16.08
N GLY A 363 13.17 -19.26 15.77
CA GLY A 363 12.85 -20.29 16.76
C GLY A 363 14.12 -20.84 17.45
N PRO A 364 13.97 -21.50 18.62
CA PRO A 364 15.07 -22.20 19.28
C PRO A 364 15.41 -23.48 18.50
N THR A 365 15.86 -23.32 17.25
CA THR A 365 16.37 -24.38 16.39
C THR A 365 17.86 -24.18 16.21
N SER A 366 18.58 -24.28 17.32
CA SER A 366 19.99 -24.62 17.37
C SER A 366 20.33 -24.94 18.82
N ASP A 367 19.77 -26.05 19.31
CA ASP A 367 20.36 -26.83 20.40
C ASP A 367 21.64 -27.50 19.86
N LEU A 368 22.59 -26.68 19.44
CA LEU A 368 23.93 -27.08 19.07
C LEU A 368 24.84 -26.52 20.14
N GLY A 369 25.11 -27.34 21.15
CA GLY A 369 26.32 -27.32 21.97
C GLY A 369 26.66 -25.98 22.62
N ASP A 370 26.10 -25.77 23.81
CA ASP A 370 26.86 -25.48 25.04
C ASP A 370 28.38 -25.25 24.81
N ASP A 371 28.81 -24.00 24.57
CA ASP A 371 29.98 -23.41 25.28
C ASP A 371 30.32 -21.94 24.92
N ASP A 372 29.83 -21.34 23.82
CA ASP A 372 30.25 -19.96 23.47
C ASP A 372 29.21 -18.90 23.86
N ASN A 373 29.31 -18.43 25.10
CA ASN A 373 28.49 -17.41 25.77
C ASN A 373 28.67 -15.97 25.22
N ASP A 374 29.03 -15.78 23.95
CA ASP A 374 29.08 -14.47 23.32
C ASP A 374 27.77 -14.21 22.55
N GLY A 375 26.76 -13.74 23.27
CA GLY A 375 25.47 -13.27 22.73
C GLY A 375 25.56 -12.09 21.75
N SER A 376 26.76 -11.75 21.26
CA SER A 376 27.02 -10.71 20.26
C SER A 376 26.60 -11.12 18.85
N TYR A 377 26.51 -12.43 18.55
CA TYR A 377 26.27 -12.94 17.19
C TYR A 377 24.84 -12.80 16.68
N ILE A 378 23.84 -12.70 17.56
CA ILE A 378 22.44 -12.56 17.14
C ILE A 378 22.19 -11.18 16.49
N TYR A 379 23.01 -10.17 16.80
CA TYR A 379 22.73 -8.79 16.41
C TYR A 379 23.12 -8.46 14.97
N ASN A 380 24.19 -9.06 14.43
CA ASN A 380 24.74 -8.65 13.13
C ASN A 380 24.24 -9.48 11.94
N SER A 381 23.75 -10.70 12.16
CA SER A 381 23.44 -11.63 11.06
C SER A 381 21.95 -11.82 10.78
N ALA A 382 21.07 -11.27 11.61
CA ALA A 382 19.63 -11.35 11.38
C ALA A 382 18.97 -9.96 11.34
N PRO A 383 19.42 -9.03 10.48
CA PRO A 383 18.64 -7.84 10.19
C PRO A 383 17.22 -8.27 9.80
N SER A 384 16.23 -7.52 10.27
CA SER A 384 14.81 -7.81 10.12
C SER A 384 14.48 -8.65 8.87
N THR A 385 13.83 -9.80 9.07
CA THR A 385 13.48 -10.75 7.99
C THR A 385 12.54 -10.21 6.91
N LEU A 386 12.04 -8.97 7.04
CA LEU A 386 11.23 -8.35 6.00
C LEU A 386 12.07 -8.12 4.73
N SER A 387 11.68 -8.69 3.60
CA SER A 387 12.33 -8.36 2.33
C SER A 387 11.94 -6.96 1.89
N ILE A 388 12.95 -6.14 1.55
CA ILE A 388 12.76 -4.79 1.00
C ILE A 388 13.26 -4.79 -0.45
N PHE A 389 12.40 -4.42 -1.39
CA PHE A 389 12.77 -4.28 -2.80
C PHE A 389 12.79 -2.82 -3.20
N LEU A 390 13.87 -2.39 -3.84
CA LEU A 390 14.01 -1.05 -4.37
C LEU A 390 13.80 -1.09 -5.89
N LEU A 391 12.89 -0.25 -6.38
CA LEU A 391 12.52 -0.13 -7.78
C LEU A 391 12.84 1.27 -8.31
N THR A 392 13.20 1.33 -9.59
CA THR A 392 13.22 2.60 -10.32
C THR A 392 11.77 3.01 -10.65
N PRO A 393 11.39 4.29 -10.46
CA PRO A 393 10.08 4.80 -10.86
C PRO A 393 9.79 4.59 -12.34
N PHE A 394 8.62 4.04 -12.67
CA PHE A 394 8.25 3.77 -14.07
C PHE A 394 8.13 5.05 -14.90
N SER A 395 7.63 6.12 -14.30
CA SER A 395 7.59 7.45 -14.93
C SER A 395 8.97 7.96 -15.35
N ALA A 396 10.07 7.50 -14.74
CA ALA A 396 11.43 7.93 -15.09
C ALA A 396 11.82 7.61 -16.54
N LEU A 397 11.23 6.55 -17.13
CA LEU A 397 11.50 6.14 -18.52
C LEU A 397 11.11 7.22 -19.55
N ARG A 398 10.19 8.12 -19.20
CA ARG A 398 9.69 9.19 -20.08
C ARG A 398 10.62 10.41 -20.14
N TYR A 399 11.59 10.52 -19.23
CA TYR A 399 12.40 11.72 -19.09
C TYR A 399 13.83 11.49 -19.62
N PRO A 400 14.12 11.85 -20.89
CA PRO A 400 15.49 11.92 -21.38
C PRO A 400 16.19 13.13 -20.76
N ILE A 401 17.32 12.91 -20.08
CA ILE A 401 18.17 13.99 -19.56
C ILE A 401 19.03 14.54 -20.69
N THR A 402 19.61 13.65 -21.49
CA THR A 402 20.34 13.98 -22.72
C THR A 402 19.99 12.96 -23.80
N LYS A 403 20.46 13.17 -25.04
CA LYS A 403 20.32 12.17 -26.12
C LYS A 403 20.83 10.77 -25.76
N LYS A 404 21.75 10.64 -24.79
CA LYS A 404 22.36 9.36 -24.38
C LYS A 404 22.02 8.92 -22.95
N LEU A 405 21.57 9.85 -22.11
CA LEU A 405 21.32 9.61 -20.69
C LEU A 405 19.82 9.74 -20.43
N LYS A 406 19.22 8.67 -19.93
CA LYS A 406 17.84 8.66 -19.49
C LYS A 406 17.75 8.67 -17.97
N LEU A 407 16.68 9.25 -17.44
CA LEU A 407 16.50 9.41 -16.00
C LEU A 407 16.40 8.05 -15.27
N ASP A 408 15.70 7.08 -15.86
CA ASP A 408 15.60 5.72 -15.33
C ASP A 408 16.98 5.11 -15.07
N ARG A 409 17.94 5.27 -15.99
CA ARG A 409 19.29 4.74 -15.82
C ARG A 409 20.06 5.39 -14.68
N VAL A 410 19.87 6.70 -14.48
CA VAL A 410 20.54 7.44 -13.40
C VAL A 410 19.99 6.99 -12.05
N ILE A 411 18.66 6.89 -11.94
CA ILE A 411 18.01 6.43 -10.71
C ILE A 411 18.37 4.97 -10.44
N SER A 412 18.30 4.10 -11.45
CA SER A 412 18.61 2.68 -11.34
C SER A 412 20.04 2.46 -10.84
N TYR A 413 21.02 3.22 -11.36
CA TYR A 413 22.40 3.20 -10.86
C TYR A 413 22.48 3.61 -9.38
N ALA A 414 21.81 4.68 -8.97
CA ALA A 414 21.81 5.13 -7.59
C ALA A 414 21.17 4.09 -6.65
N VAL A 415 20.04 3.52 -7.05
CA VAL A 415 19.34 2.47 -6.29
C VAL A 415 20.19 1.21 -6.15
N ALA A 416 20.87 0.77 -7.22
CA ALA A 416 21.80 -0.35 -7.15
C ALA A 416 22.94 -0.10 -6.15
N GLN A 417 23.45 1.13 -6.07
CA GLN A 417 24.46 1.51 -5.08
C GLN A 417 23.94 1.52 -3.64
N VAL A 418 22.71 1.96 -3.42
CA VAL A 418 22.05 1.87 -2.10
C VAL A 418 22.03 0.41 -1.64
N VAL A 419 21.56 -0.51 -2.49
CA VAL A 419 21.48 -1.94 -2.16
C VAL A 419 22.87 -2.53 -1.91
N SER A 420 23.83 -2.27 -2.79
CA SER A 420 25.20 -2.77 -2.63
C SER A 420 25.84 -2.29 -1.32
N THR A 421 25.60 -1.04 -0.92
CA THR A 421 26.10 -0.47 0.33
C THR A 421 25.41 -1.06 1.55
N LEU A 422 24.08 -1.23 1.51
CA LEU A 422 23.33 -1.87 2.60
C LEU A 422 23.75 -3.33 2.80
N GLN A 423 23.94 -4.08 1.71
CA GLN A 423 24.38 -5.47 1.76
C GLN A 423 25.82 -5.62 2.26
N SER A 424 26.71 -4.68 1.97
CA SER A 424 28.07 -4.66 2.54
C SER A 424 28.07 -4.29 4.02
N GLN A 425 27.06 -3.55 4.48
CA GLN A 425 26.81 -3.24 5.89
C GLN A 425 26.03 -4.35 6.63
N GLY A 426 25.66 -5.44 5.96
CA GLY A 426 25.02 -6.63 6.56
C GLY A 426 23.53 -6.80 6.26
N ASP A 427 22.83 -5.82 5.69
CA ASP A 427 21.42 -5.98 5.31
C ASP A 427 21.29 -6.82 4.02
N LYS A 428 21.27 -8.14 4.19
CA LYS A 428 21.13 -9.11 3.09
C LYS A 428 19.70 -9.22 2.55
N SER A 429 18.71 -8.66 3.24
CA SER A 429 17.29 -8.75 2.86
C SER A 429 16.78 -7.50 2.15
N THR A 430 17.69 -6.67 1.63
CA THR A 430 17.38 -5.56 0.73
C THR A 430 17.87 -5.90 -0.67
N PHE A 431 16.99 -5.76 -1.66
CA PHE A 431 17.20 -6.17 -3.05
C PHE A 431 16.89 -5.02 -4.00
N TRP A 432 17.57 -4.99 -5.14
CA TRP A 432 17.25 -4.09 -6.25
C TRP A 432 16.65 -4.92 -7.38
N ILE A 433 15.52 -4.45 -7.93
CA ILE A 433 14.94 -5.01 -9.14
C ILE A 433 15.20 -4.00 -10.27
N ASP A 434 15.94 -4.43 -11.28
CA ASP A 434 16.17 -3.63 -12.46
C ASP A 434 14.92 -3.63 -13.35
N THR A 435 14.19 -2.52 -13.34
CA THR A 435 13.00 -2.31 -14.17
C THR A 435 13.35 -1.80 -15.58
N SER A 436 14.64 -1.72 -15.92
CA SER A 436 15.08 -1.27 -17.24
C SER A 436 14.53 -2.18 -18.33
N GLY A 437 13.88 -1.59 -19.34
CA GLY A 437 13.30 -2.34 -20.47
C GLY A 437 11.99 -3.05 -20.16
N TRP A 438 11.46 -2.93 -18.93
CA TRP A 438 10.14 -3.47 -18.59
C TRP A 438 9.02 -2.79 -19.38
N LEU A 439 9.15 -1.51 -19.68
CA LEU A 439 8.10 -0.74 -20.33
C LEU A 439 8.63 -0.01 -21.56
N ASP A 440 7.79 0.08 -22.57
CA ASP A 440 7.98 0.96 -23.71
C ASP A 440 7.09 2.19 -23.58
N VAL A 441 7.70 3.38 -23.67
CA VAL A 441 7.02 4.66 -23.55
C VAL A 441 5.92 4.82 -24.60
N ALA A 442 6.10 4.25 -25.79
CA ALA A 442 5.15 4.36 -26.88
C ALA A 442 3.88 3.51 -26.69
N THR A 443 3.98 2.38 -25.98
CA THR A 443 2.89 1.39 -25.90
C THR A 443 2.28 1.23 -24.53
N ASP A 444 3.03 1.53 -23.46
CA ASP A 444 2.66 1.15 -22.09
C ASP A 444 2.18 2.33 -21.23
N PHE A 445 2.22 3.54 -21.79
CA PHE A 445 1.72 4.76 -21.15
C PHE A 445 0.55 5.32 -21.95
N ASP A 446 -0.39 5.97 -21.26
CA ASP A 446 -1.39 6.76 -21.96
C ASP A 446 -0.70 7.89 -22.71
N SER A 447 -0.98 7.98 -24.01
CA SER A 447 -0.48 9.06 -24.82
C SER A 447 -1.28 10.31 -24.47
N ASP A 448 -0.60 11.32 -23.91
CA ASP A 448 -1.16 12.67 -23.69
C ASP A 448 -1.43 13.40 -25.03
N LEU A 449 -1.77 12.68 -26.12
CA LEU A 449 -2.08 13.24 -27.42
C LEU A 449 -3.41 14.01 -27.35
N ALA A 450 -3.32 15.20 -26.77
CA ALA A 450 -3.86 16.47 -27.25
C ALA A 450 -5.12 16.36 -28.11
N SER A 451 -6.18 15.76 -27.57
CA SER A 451 -7.52 15.86 -28.11
C SER A 451 -8.27 16.99 -27.42
N SER A 452 -7.82 18.23 -27.60
CA SER A 452 -8.72 19.36 -27.81
C SER A 452 -7.91 20.62 -28.14
N ASN A 453 -8.18 21.15 -29.33
CA ASN A 453 -7.88 22.53 -29.70
C ASN A 453 -8.76 23.50 -28.88
N SER A 454 -8.65 23.46 -27.55
CA SER A 454 -9.22 24.46 -26.65
C SER A 454 -8.07 25.33 -26.15
N SER A 455 -7.75 26.34 -26.95
CA SER A 455 -6.80 27.39 -26.63
C SER A 455 -7.36 28.29 -25.54
N GLU A 456 -7.59 27.77 -24.33
CA GLU A 456 -7.97 28.55 -23.14
C GLU A 456 -8.00 27.67 -21.88
N GLN A 457 -6.86 27.07 -21.50
CA GLN A 457 -6.70 26.60 -20.13
C GLN A 457 -5.26 26.81 -19.65
N LEU A 458 -5.08 27.94 -18.97
CA LEU A 458 -3.87 28.22 -18.21
C LEU A 458 -3.68 27.13 -17.13
N SER A 459 -2.48 26.54 -17.13
CA SER A 459 -1.81 25.98 -15.94
C SER A 459 -2.49 24.84 -15.19
N SER A 460 -3.01 23.82 -15.87
CA SER A 460 -3.04 22.48 -15.25
C SER A 460 -1.61 21.91 -15.31
N PRO A 461 -1.02 21.45 -14.18
CA PRO A 461 0.28 20.77 -14.21
C PRO A 461 0.18 19.54 -15.12
N PRO A 462 1.29 19.12 -15.78
CA PRO A 462 1.28 18.03 -16.74
C PRO A 462 0.51 16.85 -16.16
N SER A 463 -0.50 16.40 -16.92
CA SER A 463 -1.33 15.25 -16.60
C SER A 463 -0.44 14.16 -16.03
N SER A 464 -0.76 13.70 -14.82
CA SER A 464 -0.06 12.58 -14.19
C SER A 464 0.02 11.47 -15.21
N SER A 465 1.24 11.11 -15.62
CA SER A 465 1.50 10.17 -16.71
C SER A 465 1.12 8.76 -16.27
N VAL A 466 -0.15 8.38 -16.44
CA VAL A 466 -0.66 7.09 -15.96
C VAL A 466 -0.22 5.97 -16.90
N LEU A 467 0.17 4.82 -16.33
CA LEU A 467 0.36 3.58 -17.08
C LEU A 467 -0.98 3.15 -17.66
N ASN A 468 -1.03 2.84 -18.95
CA ASN A 468 -2.24 2.29 -19.52
C ASN A 468 -2.47 0.84 -19.00
N ARG A 469 -3.61 0.24 -19.36
CA ARG A 469 -3.95 -1.11 -18.89
C ARG A 469 -2.89 -2.16 -19.24
N SER A 470 -2.30 -2.09 -20.44
CA SER A 470 -1.25 -3.03 -20.86
C SER A 470 0.03 -2.86 -20.02
N GLY A 471 0.47 -1.63 -19.82
CA GLY A 471 1.61 -1.30 -18.98
C GLY A 471 1.40 -1.75 -17.53
N MET A 472 0.21 -1.50 -16.97
CA MET A 472 -0.15 -1.98 -15.63
C MET A 472 -0.08 -3.50 -15.53
N ILE A 473 -0.69 -4.26 -16.45
CA ILE A 473 -0.64 -5.72 -16.45
C ILE A 473 0.82 -6.19 -16.49
N LYS A 474 1.63 -5.64 -17.40
CA LYS A 474 3.03 -6.01 -17.58
C LYS A 474 3.86 -5.77 -16.32
N VAL A 475 3.75 -4.59 -15.69
CA VAL A 475 4.43 -4.31 -14.42
C VAL A 475 3.99 -5.30 -13.37
N THR A 476 2.70 -5.57 -13.30
CA THR A 476 2.14 -6.40 -12.24
C THR A 476 2.59 -7.85 -12.36
N THR A 477 2.59 -8.41 -13.57
CA THR A 477 3.12 -9.75 -13.85
C THR A 477 4.60 -9.84 -13.49
N LEU A 478 5.44 -8.92 -13.99
CA LEU A 478 6.87 -8.94 -13.73
C LEU A 478 7.19 -8.75 -12.24
N LEU A 479 6.46 -7.89 -11.55
CA LEU A 479 6.61 -7.72 -10.11
C LEU A 479 6.17 -8.98 -9.35
N ALA A 480 5.06 -9.60 -9.75
CA ALA A 480 4.58 -10.84 -9.14
C ALA A 480 5.63 -11.93 -9.21
N ASP A 481 6.29 -12.08 -10.36
CA ASP A 481 7.35 -13.06 -10.55
C ASP A 481 8.50 -12.86 -9.54
N HIS A 482 9.00 -11.62 -9.37
CA HIS A 482 10.08 -11.32 -8.43
C HIS A 482 9.68 -11.52 -6.96
N LEU A 483 8.42 -11.25 -6.62
CA LEU A 483 7.94 -11.28 -5.24
C LEU A 483 7.41 -12.66 -4.83
N CYS A 484 7.04 -13.51 -5.79
CA CYS A 484 6.47 -14.84 -5.56
C CYS A 484 7.26 -15.66 -4.51
N PRO A 485 8.61 -15.75 -4.55
CA PRO A 485 9.37 -16.55 -3.59
C PRO A 485 9.30 -16.05 -2.14
N TYR A 486 8.89 -14.81 -1.94
CA TYR A 486 8.80 -14.15 -0.63
C TYR A 486 7.37 -14.13 -0.08
N ILE A 487 6.40 -14.47 -0.91
CA ILE A 487 4.97 -14.48 -0.59
C ILE A 487 4.46 -15.93 -0.47
N GLY A 488 5.04 -16.86 -1.24
CA GLY A 488 4.63 -18.26 -1.30
C GLY A 488 4.70 -19.00 0.04
N PRO A 489 3.96 -20.11 0.18
CA PRO A 489 4.07 -20.97 1.36
C PRO A 489 5.52 -21.41 1.46
N SER A 490 6.19 -21.09 2.57
CA SER A 490 7.51 -21.64 2.85
C SER A 490 7.38 -23.15 2.77
N SER A 491 7.94 -23.77 1.74
CA SER A 491 7.89 -25.21 1.46
C SER A 491 8.68 -26.02 2.49
N ALA A 492 8.39 -25.83 3.78
CA ALA A 492 9.05 -26.49 4.89
C ALA A 492 8.49 -27.90 5.16
N THR A 493 7.45 -28.35 4.47
CA THR A 493 6.89 -29.70 4.65
C THR A 493 6.61 -30.35 3.31
N GLY A 494 7.39 -31.39 2.99
CA GLY A 494 7.49 -32.09 1.71
C GLY A 494 6.22 -32.81 1.23
N SER A 495 5.15 -32.07 0.97
CA SER A 495 4.01 -32.58 0.19
C SER A 495 4.08 -32.03 -1.23
N SER A 496 4.36 -32.95 -2.15
CA SER A 496 4.49 -32.80 -3.59
C SER A 496 3.17 -32.44 -4.29
N VAL A 497 2.51 -31.37 -3.86
CA VAL A 497 1.43 -30.78 -4.65
C VAL A 497 2.09 -29.82 -5.64
N THR A 498 1.81 -30.07 -6.91
CA THR A 498 2.26 -29.35 -8.10
C THR A 498 1.72 -27.91 -8.13
N GLU A 499 2.06 -27.11 -7.11
CA GLU A 499 1.91 -25.66 -7.19
C GLU A 499 3.00 -25.17 -8.14
N ASP A 500 2.59 -24.53 -9.26
CA ASP A 500 3.49 -24.00 -10.26
C ASP A 500 4.60 -23.19 -9.56
N PRO A 501 5.87 -23.62 -9.66
CA PRO A 501 6.95 -22.98 -8.92
C PRO A 501 7.09 -21.53 -9.39
N CYS A 502 7.37 -20.63 -8.45
CA CYS A 502 7.71 -19.25 -8.77
C CYS A 502 8.82 -19.25 -9.85
N PRO A 503 8.70 -18.46 -10.93
CA PRO A 503 9.64 -18.50 -12.05
C PRO A 503 11.04 -18.02 -11.66
N PHE A 504 11.14 -17.23 -10.60
CA PHE A 504 12.40 -16.84 -9.98
C PHE A 504 12.59 -17.60 -8.68
N ASP A 505 13.84 -17.97 -8.39
CA ASP A 505 14.22 -18.45 -7.06
C ASP A 505 14.22 -17.28 -6.07
N LYS A 506 14.05 -17.59 -4.78
CA LYS A 506 14.38 -16.63 -3.73
C LYS A 506 15.86 -16.24 -3.92
N TYR A 507 16.18 -14.95 -3.86
CA TYR A 507 17.57 -14.48 -4.04
C TYR A 507 18.56 -15.15 -3.06
N ASP A 508 18.03 -15.75 -1.98
CA ASP A 508 18.77 -16.42 -0.90
C ASP A 508 18.96 -17.93 -1.09
N ASN A 509 19.25 -18.47 -2.28
CA ASN A 509 20.09 -19.67 -2.33
C ASN A 509 21.51 -19.27 -1.89
N TYR A 510 21.63 -18.96 -0.60
CA TYR A 510 22.87 -18.63 0.08
C TYR A 510 23.70 -19.91 0.15
N LEU A 511 24.54 -20.13 -0.87
CA LEU A 511 25.59 -21.15 -0.86
C LEU A 511 26.87 -20.67 -0.13
N GLY A 512 26.88 -19.44 0.39
CA GLY A 512 28.02 -18.87 1.11
C GLY A 512 28.05 -19.31 2.56
N ASN A 513 29.22 -19.36 3.17
CA ASN A 513 29.33 -19.51 4.63
C ASN A 513 28.87 -18.22 5.31
N VAL A 514 28.24 -18.31 6.47
CA VAL A 514 27.82 -17.17 7.31
C VAL A 514 28.97 -16.16 7.39
N TYR A 515 28.71 -14.92 6.97
CA TYR A 515 29.71 -13.85 6.87
C TYR A 515 30.08 -13.37 8.29
N LEU A 516 31.21 -13.81 8.84
CA LEU A 516 31.67 -13.37 10.16
C LEU A 516 32.48 -12.06 10.02
N PRO A 517 32.35 -11.07 10.93
CA PRO A 517 33.19 -9.87 10.91
C PRO A 517 34.70 -10.20 10.95
N THR A 518 35.08 -11.30 11.61
CA THR A 518 36.46 -11.83 11.59
C THR A 518 36.90 -12.27 10.19
N ASP A 519 35.97 -12.74 9.37
CA ASP A 519 36.25 -13.09 7.98
C ASP A 519 36.42 -11.84 7.13
N VAL A 520 35.83 -10.69 7.49
CA VAL A 520 36.07 -9.41 6.81
C VAL A 520 37.48 -8.93 7.08
N ASP A 521 37.92 -8.98 8.34
CA ASP A 521 39.31 -8.61 8.68
C ASP A 521 40.30 -9.58 8.04
N PHE A 522 39.96 -10.88 7.99
CA PHE A 522 40.76 -11.89 7.30
C PHE A 522 40.78 -11.67 5.78
N ASP A 523 39.64 -11.49 5.13
CA ASP A 523 39.53 -11.25 3.68
C ASP A 523 40.21 -9.94 3.31
N ARG A 524 40.06 -8.90 4.14
CA ARG A 524 40.75 -7.63 3.97
C ARG A 524 42.26 -7.81 4.10
N ALA A 525 42.74 -8.51 5.12
CA ALA A 525 44.16 -8.83 5.28
C ALA A 525 44.68 -9.67 4.10
N LEU A 526 43.88 -10.62 3.60
CA LEU A 526 44.20 -11.45 2.45
C LEU A 526 44.24 -10.63 1.15
N LEU A 527 43.33 -9.67 0.99
CA LEU A 527 43.28 -8.76 -0.14
C LEU A 527 44.46 -7.78 -0.11
N GLU A 528 44.76 -7.21 1.05
CA GLU A 528 45.93 -6.36 1.29
C GLU A 528 47.22 -7.12 0.99
N HIS A 529 47.33 -8.37 1.45
CA HIS A 529 48.46 -9.23 1.16
C HIS A 529 48.57 -9.58 -0.34
N LYS A 530 47.45 -9.86 -1.02
CA LYS A 530 47.43 -10.04 -2.48
C LYS A 530 47.89 -8.78 -3.22
N ILE A 531 47.45 -7.60 -2.77
CA ILE A 531 47.87 -6.31 -3.35
C ILE A 531 49.38 -6.11 -3.15
N GLU A 532 49.93 -6.42 -1.97
CA GLU A 532 51.37 -6.35 -1.73
C GLU A 532 52.15 -7.31 -2.62
N LEU A 533 51.71 -8.56 -2.78
CA LEU A 533 52.34 -9.54 -3.67
C LEU A 533 52.32 -9.08 -5.13
N ILE A 534 51.23 -8.45 -5.57
CA ILE A 534 51.13 -7.84 -6.90
C ILE A 534 52.13 -6.70 -7.02
N LYS A 535 52.17 -5.78 -6.05
CA LYS A 535 53.14 -4.67 -6.05
C LYS A 535 54.58 -5.15 -6.13
N GLN A 536 54.94 -6.16 -5.32
CA GLN A 536 56.27 -6.79 -5.37
C GLN A 536 56.57 -7.42 -6.73
N ARG A 537 55.61 -8.16 -7.31
CA ARG A 537 55.81 -8.82 -8.60
C ARG A 537 56.00 -7.83 -9.75
N PHE A 538 55.40 -6.66 -9.66
CA PHE A 538 55.47 -5.62 -10.69
C PHE A 538 56.41 -4.45 -10.35
N ASN A 539 57.16 -4.52 -9.25
CA ASN A 539 58.00 -3.43 -8.73
C ASN A 539 57.28 -2.07 -8.66
N LEU A 540 56.05 -2.07 -8.15
CA LEU A 540 55.22 -0.87 -7.93
C LEU A 540 55.47 -0.21 -6.57
#